data_AF-A0A7S2DGZ1-F1
#
_entry.id   AF-A0A7S2DGZ1-F1
#
_cell.length_a   1.000
_cell.length_b   1.000
_cell.length_c   1.000
_cell.angle_alpha   90.00
_cell.angle_beta   90.00
_cell.angle_gamma   90.00
#
_symmetry.space_group_name_H-M   'P 1'
#
loop_
_entity.id
_entity.type
_entity.pdbx_description
1 polymer ?
#
loop_
_entity_poly.entity_id
_entity_poly.type
_entity_poly.pdbx_seq_one_letter_code
_entity_poly.pdbx_strand_id
1 'polypeptide(L)'
;DHFGTYTRMLITMFELTVGNWAPPSRVLMVKITQWWGLFIVVYRGMFCFALVNVTAAVFITETNRVAANDDEVMMMRKNRALQANTAKLKDVFEELDDSGDGIVTWDEFQTLLGDEVMRQFLSTMDMDVGDLVELFKLLDDGDGKVECEEFVHGVMQLRGQAKNIDMLALKRLTKRLDKKVDRLRGELQAVQR
;
A
#
# COMPACT_ATOMS: atom_id res chain seq x y z
N ASP A 1 -4.81 35.64 -51.48
CA ASP A 1 -5.50 34.34 -51.34
C ASP A 1 -5.81 33.85 -49.93
N HIS A 2 -5.24 34.44 -48.87
CA HIS A 2 -5.48 33.99 -47.49
C HIS A 2 -6.87 34.36 -46.91
N PHE A 3 -7.49 35.45 -47.39
CA PHE A 3 -8.73 36.00 -46.81
C PHE A 3 -9.85 36.09 -47.85
N GLY A 4 -11.12 35.96 -47.44
CA GLY A 4 -12.30 36.21 -48.29
C GLY A 4 -13.36 35.09 -48.30
N THR A 5 -13.04 33.88 -47.86
CA THR A 5 -14.02 32.81 -47.63
C THR A 5 -13.79 32.14 -46.28
N TYR A 6 -14.83 31.56 -45.69
CA TYR A 6 -14.77 30.92 -44.37
C TYR A 6 -13.67 29.85 -44.29
N THR A 7 -13.60 28.95 -45.28
CA THR A 7 -12.60 27.88 -45.32
C THR A 7 -11.16 28.41 -45.36
N ARG A 8 -10.92 29.51 -46.08
CA ARG A 8 -9.59 30.14 -46.15
C ARG A 8 -9.20 30.80 -44.83
N MET A 9 -10.16 31.42 -44.14
CA MET A 9 -9.95 31.98 -42.80
C MET A 9 -9.66 30.87 -41.78
N LEU A 10 -10.34 29.73 -41.86
CA LEU A 10 -10.11 28.59 -40.98
C LEU A 10 -8.69 28.02 -41.15
N ILE A 11 -8.23 27.86 -42.40
CA ILE A 11 -6.84 27.45 -42.69
C ILE A 11 -5.84 28.49 -42.19
N THR A 12 -6.12 29.78 -42.42
CA THR A 12 -5.25 30.87 -41.96
C THR A 12 -5.15 30.90 -40.43
N MET A 13 -6.25 30.65 -39.72
CA MET A 13 -6.25 30.54 -38.26
C MET A 13 -5.47 29.32 -37.79
N PHE A 14 -5.58 28.17 -38.47
CA PHE A 14 -4.76 27.00 -38.18
C PHE A 14 -3.26 27.28 -38.38
N GLU A 15 -2.88 27.96 -39.47
CA GLU A 15 -1.49 28.37 -39.73
C GLU A 15 -0.95 29.35 -38.69
N LEU A 16 -1.78 30.31 -38.24
CA LEU A 16 -1.42 31.23 -37.16
C LEU A 16 -1.25 30.52 -35.80
N THR A 17 -2.02 29.45 -35.57
CA THR A 17 -2.13 28.78 -34.27
C THR A 17 -1.18 27.58 -34.12
N VAL A 18 -0.86 26.87 -35.18
CA VAL A 18 -0.08 25.62 -35.12
C VAL A 18 1.06 25.63 -36.13
N GLY A 19 0.82 26.20 -37.31
CA GLY A 19 1.76 26.19 -38.43
C GLY A 19 2.68 27.41 -38.53
N ASN A 20 2.96 27.79 -39.78
CA ASN A 20 3.81 28.94 -40.09
C ASN A 20 2.99 30.24 -40.02
N TRP A 21 3.12 30.94 -38.89
CA TRP A 21 2.41 32.20 -38.65
C TRP A 21 2.99 33.40 -39.42
N ALA A 22 4.20 33.30 -39.97
CA ALA A 22 4.91 34.43 -40.57
C ALA A 22 4.30 34.93 -41.91
N PRO A 23 3.88 34.07 -42.86
CA PRO A 23 3.27 34.54 -44.11
C PRO A 23 1.92 35.25 -43.89
N PRO A 24 0.94 34.70 -43.13
CA PRO A 24 -0.32 35.40 -42.90
C PRO A 24 -0.17 36.68 -42.08
N SER A 25 0.71 36.68 -41.08
CA SER A 25 0.98 37.88 -40.27
C SER A 25 1.62 39.01 -41.07
N ARG A 26 2.60 38.70 -41.94
CA ARG A 26 3.21 39.70 -42.84
C ARG A 26 2.19 40.29 -43.81
N VAL A 27 1.28 39.49 -44.34
CA VAL A 27 0.20 40.00 -45.22
C VAL A 27 -0.71 40.97 -44.46
N LEU A 28 -1.07 40.67 -43.22
CA LEU A 28 -1.88 41.55 -42.37
C LEU A 28 -1.14 42.86 -42.00
N MET A 29 0.15 42.76 -41.70
CA MET A 29 1.00 43.92 -41.37
C MET A 29 1.17 44.89 -42.56
N VAL A 30 1.37 44.35 -43.77
CA VAL A 30 1.62 45.15 -44.96
C VAL A 30 0.33 45.70 -45.58
N LYS A 31 -0.76 44.92 -45.58
CA LYS A 31 -2.01 45.31 -46.25
C LYS A 31 -2.99 46.10 -45.38
N ILE A 32 -2.89 46.01 -44.05
CA ILE A 32 -3.80 46.69 -43.13
C ILE A 32 -3.05 47.70 -42.27
N THR A 33 -2.27 47.25 -41.29
CA THR A 33 -1.50 48.13 -40.39
C THR A 33 -0.43 47.33 -39.64
N GLN A 34 0.71 47.94 -39.36
CA GLN A 34 1.82 47.32 -38.62
C GLN A 34 1.44 46.85 -37.20
N TRP A 35 0.45 47.48 -36.55
CA TRP A 35 -0.04 47.11 -35.22
C TRP A 35 -0.59 45.67 -35.13
N TRP A 36 -1.02 45.08 -36.25
CA TRP A 36 -1.44 43.68 -36.31
C TRP A 36 -0.32 42.70 -35.95
N GLY A 37 0.95 43.08 -36.14
CA GLY A 37 2.09 42.27 -35.72
C GLY A 37 2.13 42.06 -34.21
N LEU A 38 1.94 43.15 -33.44
CA LEU A 38 1.90 43.09 -31.98
C LEU A 38 0.74 42.23 -31.48
N PHE A 39 -0.44 42.41 -32.07
CA PHE A 39 -1.63 41.61 -31.75
C PHE A 39 -1.38 40.11 -31.95
N ILE A 40 -0.81 39.71 -33.09
CA ILE A 40 -0.54 38.30 -33.42
C ILE A 40 0.51 37.70 -32.46
N VAL A 41 1.54 38.46 -32.10
CA VAL A 41 2.56 38.01 -31.14
C VAL A 41 1.94 37.75 -29.76
N VAL A 42 1.11 38.66 -29.27
CA VAL A 42 0.41 38.49 -27.97
C VAL A 42 -0.56 37.31 -28.02
N TYR A 43 -1.36 37.21 -29.09
CA TYR A 43 -2.27 36.09 -29.32
C TYR A 43 -1.52 34.75 -29.31
N ARG A 44 -0.43 34.65 -30.08
CA ARG A 44 0.40 33.45 -30.19
C ARG A 44 1.01 33.08 -28.84
N GLY A 45 1.59 34.05 -28.14
CA GLY A 45 2.21 33.83 -26.84
C GLY A 45 1.19 33.28 -25.83
N MET A 46 0.03 33.92 -25.72
CA MET A 46 -1.04 33.48 -24.83
C MET A 46 -1.56 32.08 -25.21
N PHE A 47 -1.84 31.84 -26.49
CA PHE A 47 -2.39 30.57 -26.95
C PHE A 47 -1.39 29.41 -26.83
N CYS A 48 -0.13 29.61 -27.21
CA CYS A 48 0.94 28.63 -27.02
C CYS A 48 1.10 28.26 -25.55
N PHE A 49 1.19 29.27 -24.69
CA PHE A 49 1.39 29.06 -23.26
C PHE A 49 0.20 28.33 -22.64
N ALA A 50 -1.03 28.74 -22.96
CA ALA A 50 -2.24 28.06 -22.50
C ALA A 50 -2.29 26.60 -22.97
N LEU A 51 -2.02 26.33 -24.25
CA LEU A 51 -2.08 24.98 -24.81
C LEU A 51 -1.05 24.03 -24.18
N VAL A 52 0.20 24.50 -24.01
CA VAL A 52 1.25 23.70 -23.36
C VAL A 52 0.91 23.41 -21.90
N ASN A 53 0.44 24.42 -21.15
CA ASN A 53 0.10 24.22 -19.74
C ASN A 53 -1.11 23.29 -19.56
N VAL A 54 -2.13 23.42 -20.41
CA VAL A 54 -3.32 22.55 -20.36
C VAL A 54 -2.94 21.11 -20.70
N THR A 55 -2.17 20.89 -21.77
CA THR A 55 -1.74 19.54 -22.14
C THR A 55 -0.87 18.91 -21.06
N ALA A 56 0.10 19.64 -20.51
CA ALA A 56 0.92 19.16 -19.39
C ALA A 56 0.08 18.82 -18.15
N ALA A 57 -0.90 19.66 -17.78
CA ALA A 57 -1.79 19.39 -16.67
C ALA A 57 -2.63 18.11 -16.87
N VAL A 58 -3.13 17.88 -18.08
CA VAL A 58 -3.87 16.66 -18.43
C VAL A 58 -2.97 15.43 -18.31
N PHE A 59 -1.74 15.48 -18.84
CA PHE A 59 -0.80 14.37 -18.71
C PHE A 59 -0.47 14.06 -17.25
N ILE A 60 -0.27 15.07 -16.40
CA ILE A 60 -0.02 14.87 -14.96
C ILE A 60 -1.26 14.25 -14.28
N THR A 61 -2.45 14.76 -14.60
CA THR A 61 -3.72 14.24 -14.03
C THR A 61 -3.94 12.78 -14.40
N GLU A 62 -3.70 12.42 -15.66
CA GLU A 62 -3.80 11.03 -16.13
C GLU A 62 -2.74 10.13 -15.49
N THR A 63 -1.49 10.60 -15.40
CA THR A 63 -0.40 9.85 -14.75
C THR A 63 -0.74 9.57 -13.28
N ASN A 64 -1.21 10.59 -12.55
CA ASN A 64 -1.61 10.44 -11.15
C ASN A 64 -2.82 9.51 -10.99
N ARG A 65 -3.78 9.53 -11.93
CA ARG A 65 -4.93 8.63 -11.91
C ARG A 65 -4.53 7.17 -12.06
N VAL A 66 -3.62 6.88 -12.99
CA VAL A 66 -3.10 5.51 -13.18
C VAL A 66 -2.35 5.04 -11.95
N ALA A 67 -1.47 5.88 -11.40
CA ALA A 67 -0.74 5.56 -10.16
C ALA A 67 -1.69 5.28 -8.97
N ALA A 68 -2.72 6.12 -8.79
CA ALA A 68 -3.70 5.93 -7.71
C ALA A 68 -4.51 4.63 -7.87
N ASN A 69 -4.89 4.27 -9.10
CA ASN A 69 -5.62 3.04 -9.37
C ASN A 69 -4.74 1.80 -9.08
N ASP A 70 -3.45 1.86 -9.40
CA ASP A 70 -2.50 0.78 -9.08
C ASP A 70 -2.37 0.59 -7.56
N ASP A 71 -2.31 1.68 -6.78
CA ASP A 71 -2.27 1.63 -5.31
C ASP A 71 -3.54 1.04 -4.70
N GLU A 72 -4.73 1.47 -5.16
CA GLU A 72 -6.02 0.91 -4.72
C GLU A 72 -6.13 -0.58 -5.05
N VAL A 73 -5.77 -0.96 -6.29
CA VAL A 73 -5.75 -2.37 -6.72
C VAL A 73 -4.77 -3.17 -5.89
N MET A 74 -3.59 -2.62 -5.57
CA MET A 74 -2.61 -3.28 -4.71
C MET A 74 -3.15 -3.50 -3.29
N MET A 75 -3.80 -2.49 -2.70
CA MET A 75 -4.41 -2.61 -1.36
C MET A 75 -5.51 -3.66 -1.34
N MET A 76 -6.37 -3.68 -2.37
CA MET A 76 -7.43 -4.67 -2.51
C MET A 76 -6.87 -6.09 -2.65
N ARG A 77 -5.79 -6.27 -3.40
CA ARG A 77 -5.09 -7.57 -3.53
C ARG A 77 -4.52 -8.03 -2.17
N LYS A 78 -3.89 -7.13 -1.42
CA LYS A 78 -3.37 -7.43 -0.07
C LYS A 78 -4.49 -7.85 0.89
N ASN A 79 -5.59 -7.11 0.93
CA ASN A 79 -6.73 -7.45 1.79
C ASN A 79 -7.37 -8.79 1.43
N ARG A 80 -7.51 -9.09 0.13
CA ARG A 80 -8.01 -10.40 -0.33
C ARG A 80 -7.08 -11.54 0.05
N ALA A 81 -5.77 -11.36 -0.09
CA ALA A 81 -4.79 -12.36 0.35
C ALA A 81 -4.84 -12.59 1.86
N LEU A 82 -4.98 -11.52 2.64
CA LEU A 82 -5.16 -11.59 4.10
C LEU A 82 -6.41 -12.41 4.46
N GLN A 83 -7.56 -12.08 3.87
CA GLN A 83 -8.83 -12.78 4.11
C GLN A 83 -8.77 -14.25 3.71
N ALA A 84 -8.16 -14.57 2.56
CA ALA A 84 -8.00 -15.95 2.11
C ALA A 84 -7.10 -16.76 3.05
N ASN A 85 -6.03 -16.15 3.57
CA ASN A 85 -5.17 -16.79 4.56
C ASN A 85 -5.91 -17.00 5.90
N THR A 86 -6.66 -16.00 6.36
CA THR A 86 -7.48 -16.11 7.57
C THR A 86 -8.53 -17.20 7.45
N ALA A 87 -9.19 -17.34 6.30
CA ALA A 87 -10.15 -18.41 6.06
C ALA A 87 -9.50 -19.80 6.16
N LYS A 88 -8.37 -20.01 5.48
CA LYS A 88 -7.62 -21.28 5.56
C LYS A 88 -7.17 -21.61 6.98
N LEU A 89 -6.75 -20.62 7.77
CA LEU A 89 -6.37 -20.85 9.17
C LEU A 89 -7.55 -21.23 10.04
N LYS A 90 -8.76 -20.75 9.73
CA LYS A 90 -9.98 -21.21 10.39
C LYS A 90 -10.31 -22.65 10.01
N ASP A 91 -10.16 -23.01 8.74
CA ASP A 91 -10.36 -24.39 8.29
C ASP A 91 -9.41 -25.35 9.03
N VAL A 92 -8.13 -24.96 9.19
CA VAL A 92 -7.16 -25.71 10.02
C VAL A 92 -7.61 -25.81 11.47
N PHE A 93 -8.12 -24.71 12.03
CA PHE A 93 -8.57 -24.71 13.42
C PHE A 93 -9.78 -25.63 13.62
N GLU A 94 -10.72 -25.66 12.68
CA GLU A 94 -11.84 -26.60 12.70
C GLU A 94 -11.38 -28.06 12.59
N GLU A 95 -10.29 -28.34 11.86
CA GLU A 95 -9.67 -29.66 11.86
C GLU A 95 -8.90 -29.96 13.15
N LEU A 96 -8.44 -28.93 13.88
CA LEU A 96 -7.76 -29.04 15.18
C LEU A 96 -8.70 -29.28 16.36
N ASP A 97 -9.88 -28.67 16.34
CA ASP A 97 -10.89 -28.76 17.39
C ASP A 97 -11.79 -29.99 17.19
N ASP A 98 -11.29 -31.17 17.57
CA ASP A 98 -12.05 -32.44 17.53
C ASP A 98 -13.27 -32.41 18.49
N SER A 99 -13.19 -31.59 19.55
CA SER A 99 -14.27 -31.43 20.53
C SER A 99 -15.43 -30.53 20.05
N GLY A 100 -15.15 -29.64 19.10
CA GLY A 100 -16.09 -28.64 18.57
C GLY A 100 -16.45 -27.55 19.57
N ASP A 101 -15.62 -27.28 20.58
CA ASP A 101 -15.89 -26.29 21.63
C ASP A 101 -15.34 -24.89 21.31
N GLY A 102 -14.67 -24.74 20.17
CA GLY A 102 -14.03 -23.50 19.70
C GLY A 102 -12.63 -23.27 20.29
N ILE A 103 -12.07 -24.27 20.98
CA ILE A 103 -10.82 -24.22 21.71
C ILE A 103 -9.96 -25.42 21.30
N VAL A 104 -8.65 -25.23 21.19
CA VAL A 104 -7.72 -26.34 20.96
C VAL A 104 -6.88 -26.56 22.20
N THR A 105 -6.97 -27.76 22.77
CA THR A 105 -6.15 -28.20 23.89
C THR A 105 -4.79 -28.71 23.41
N TRP A 106 -3.80 -28.73 24.32
CA TRP A 106 -2.48 -29.27 24.01
C TRP A 106 -2.50 -30.73 23.53
N ASP A 107 -3.41 -31.56 24.07
CA ASP A 107 -3.54 -32.96 23.69
C ASP A 107 -4.11 -33.14 22.27
N GLU A 108 -5.11 -32.34 21.90
CA GLU A 108 -5.66 -32.29 20.52
C GLU A 108 -4.59 -31.81 19.54
N PHE A 109 -3.87 -30.76 19.93
CA PHE A 109 -2.77 -30.21 19.15
C PHE A 109 -1.65 -31.24 18.93
N GLN A 110 -1.24 -31.97 19.97
CA GLN A 110 -0.22 -33.03 19.83
C GLN A 110 -0.69 -34.19 18.95
N THR A 111 -1.95 -34.58 19.08
CA THR A 111 -2.53 -35.70 18.31
C THR A 111 -2.51 -35.39 16.81
N LEU A 112 -2.87 -34.18 16.43
CA LEU A 112 -2.90 -33.74 15.04
C LEU A 112 -1.54 -33.32 14.50
N LEU A 113 -0.63 -32.82 15.34
CA LEU A 113 0.78 -32.74 14.97
C LEU A 113 1.38 -34.14 14.73
N GLY A 114 0.77 -35.22 15.19
CA GLY A 114 1.14 -36.60 14.84
C GLY A 114 0.71 -37.02 13.43
N ASP A 115 -0.25 -36.32 12.81
CA ASP A 115 -0.78 -36.62 11.49
C ASP A 115 0.12 -36.04 10.38
N GLU A 116 0.62 -36.92 9.52
CA GLU A 116 1.49 -36.57 8.41
C GLU A 116 0.77 -35.73 7.34
N VAL A 117 -0.55 -35.90 7.18
CA VAL A 117 -1.36 -35.11 6.24
C VAL A 117 -1.47 -33.66 6.72
N MET A 118 -1.73 -33.47 8.01
CA MET A 118 -1.83 -32.15 8.61
C MET A 118 -0.48 -31.41 8.58
N ARG A 119 0.63 -32.10 8.84
CA ARG A 119 1.98 -31.52 8.70
C ARG A 119 2.26 -31.04 7.28
N GLN A 120 1.89 -31.83 6.28
CA GLN A 120 2.03 -31.42 4.88
C GLN A 120 1.16 -30.20 4.57
N PHE A 121 -0.08 -30.18 5.08
CA PHE A 121 -0.99 -29.06 4.89
C PHE A 121 -0.46 -27.76 5.53
N LEU A 122 0.01 -27.81 6.77
CA LEU A 122 0.68 -26.69 7.46
C LEU A 122 1.93 -26.22 6.69
N SER A 123 2.72 -27.14 6.15
CA SER A 123 3.86 -26.80 5.29
C SER A 123 3.45 -26.08 4.01
N THR A 124 2.29 -26.40 3.40
CA THR A 124 1.78 -25.64 2.24
C THR A 124 1.37 -24.20 2.58
N MET A 125 1.20 -23.90 3.87
CA MET A 125 0.92 -22.56 4.38
C MET A 125 2.16 -21.81 4.90
N ASP A 126 3.36 -22.33 4.62
CA ASP A 126 4.64 -21.83 5.13
C ASP A 126 4.72 -21.83 6.67
N MET A 127 4.10 -22.83 7.31
CA MET A 127 4.12 -23.00 8.76
C MET A 127 4.94 -24.23 9.13
N ASP A 128 6.01 -24.01 9.90
CA ASP A 128 6.78 -25.09 10.50
C ASP A 128 6.05 -25.57 11.78
N VAL A 129 6.04 -26.88 11.98
CA VAL A 129 5.52 -27.52 13.20
C VAL A 129 6.27 -27.02 14.43
N GLY A 130 7.58 -26.77 14.33
CA GLY A 130 8.37 -26.23 15.43
C GLY A 130 7.90 -24.83 15.86
N ASP A 131 7.71 -23.95 14.88
CA ASP A 131 7.22 -22.59 15.07
C ASP A 131 5.81 -22.56 15.69
N LEU A 132 4.96 -23.53 15.31
CA LEU A 132 3.62 -23.71 15.83
C LEU A 132 3.58 -24.18 17.29
N VAL A 133 4.48 -25.08 17.67
CA VAL A 133 4.63 -25.52 19.07
C VAL A 133 5.09 -24.36 19.96
N GLU A 134 6.02 -23.55 19.48
CA GLU A 134 6.44 -22.34 20.20
C GLU A 134 5.31 -21.31 20.28
N LEU A 135 4.54 -21.14 19.20
CA LEU A 135 3.38 -20.26 19.18
C LEU A 135 2.30 -20.71 20.18
N PHE A 136 1.97 -21.99 20.23
CA PHE A 136 0.97 -22.51 21.18
C PHE A 136 1.38 -22.19 22.62
N LYS A 137 2.65 -22.44 22.98
CA LYS A 137 3.19 -22.11 24.31
C LYS A 137 3.22 -20.61 24.61
N LEU A 138 3.23 -19.76 23.57
CA LEU A 138 3.22 -18.30 23.71
C LEU A 138 1.79 -17.77 23.90
N LEU A 139 0.81 -18.42 23.27
CA LEU A 139 -0.60 -18.06 23.36
C LEU A 139 -1.26 -18.61 24.63
N ASP A 140 -0.87 -19.81 25.08
CA ASP A 140 -1.34 -20.44 26.31
C ASP A 140 -1.01 -19.55 27.53
N ASP A 141 -2.06 -19.16 28.28
CA ASP A 141 -1.96 -18.36 29.49
C ASP A 141 -1.73 -19.21 30.77
N GLY A 142 -1.59 -20.53 30.59
CA GLY A 142 -1.31 -21.51 31.63
C GLY A 142 -2.46 -22.46 31.93
N ASP A 143 -3.55 -22.41 31.16
CA ASP A 143 -4.67 -23.34 31.25
C ASP A 143 -4.60 -24.50 30.24
N GLY A 144 -3.63 -24.46 29.31
CA GLY A 144 -3.38 -25.48 28.30
C GLY A 144 -4.32 -25.39 27.09
N LYS A 145 -4.96 -24.24 26.88
CA LYS A 145 -6.00 -24.02 25.87
C LYS A 145 -5.70 -22.80 25.02
N VAL A 146 -6.12 -22.84 23.76
CA VAL A 146 -5.99 -21.69 22.83
C VAL A 146 -7.28 -21.53 22.04
N GLU A 147 -7.86 -20.33 22.06
CA GLU A 147 -9.07 -20.01 21.30
C GLU A 147 -8.79 -19.81 19.80
N CYS A 148 -9.81 -20.04 18.96
CA CYS A 148 -9.71 -19.86 17.50
C CYS A 148 -9.17 -18.48 17.09
N GLU A 149 -9.68 -17.41 17.70
CA GLU A 149 -9.27 -16.05 17.37
C GLU A 149 -7.81 -15.79 17.75
N GLU A 150 -7.36 -16.33 18.89
CA GLU A 150 -5.98 -16.20 19.37
C GLU A 150 -5.00 -16.97 18.49
N PHE A 151 -5.36 -18.20 18.10
CA PHE A 151 -4.57 -19.02 17.19
C PHE A 151 -4.41 -18.33 15.83
N VAL A 152 -5.52 -17.92 15.21
CA VAL A 152 -5.51 -17.26 13.90
C VAL A 152 -4.72 -15.94 13.97
N HIS A 153 -4.92 -15.13 15.00
CA HIS A 153 -4.18 -13.88 15.18
C HIS A 153 -2.68 -14.15 15.39
N GLY A 154 -2.32 -15.11 16.24
CA GLY A 154 -0.95 -15.49 16.54
C GLY A 154 -0.19 -15.98 15.30
N VAL A 155 -0.82 -16.84 14.49
CA VAL A 155 -0.23 -17.33 13.24
C VAL A 155 -0.06 -16.18 12.22
N MET A 156 -1.05 -15.31 12.10
CA MET A 156 -0.96 -14.15 11.19
C MET A 156 0.16 -13.18 11.60
N GLN A 157 0.38 -13.01 12.90
CA GLN A 157 1.47 -12.20 13.45
C GLN A 157 2.84 -12.86 13.23
N LEU A 158 2.91 -14.19 13.35
CA LEU A 158 4.12 -14.98 13.08
C LEU A 158 4.54 -14.94 11.61
N ARG A 159 3.57 -14.92 10.68
CA ARG A 159 3.78 -14.83 9.21
C ARG A 159 4.00 -13.40 8.71
N GLY A 160 3.59 -12.37 9.45
CA GLY A 160 3.68 -10.97 9.04
C GLY A 160 5.07 -10.34 9.20
N GLN A 161 5.31 -9.21 8.50
CA GLN A 161 6.45 -8.31 8.77
C GLN A 161 6.43 -7.70 10.19
N ALA A 162 5.35 -7.93 10.95
CA ALA A 162 5.17 -7.57 12.35
C ALA A 162 6.29 -8.10 13.26
N LYS A 163 6.97 -9.20 12.88
CA LYS A 163 8.20 -9.70 13.55
C LYS A 163 9.21 -8.60 13.88
N ASN A 164 9.35 -7.56 13.05
CA ASN A 164 10.31 -6.47 13.32
C ASN A 164 9.79 -5.40 14.29
N ILE A 165 8.50 -5.05 14.23
CA ILE A 165 7.92 -4.00 15.08
C ILE A 165 7.68 -4.53 16.49
N ASP A 166 7.19 -5.76 16.60
CA ASP A 166 6.94 -6.40 17.88
C ASP A 166 8.25 -6.77 18.59
N MET A 167 9.27 -7.21 17.86
CA MET A 167 10.60 -7.40 18.42
C MET A 167 11.24 -6.08 18.87
N LEU A 168 10.96 -4.96 18.18
CA LEU A 168 11.37 -3.63 18.62
C LEU A 168 10.60 -3.17 19.88
N ALA A 169 9.31 -3.50 19.98
CA ALA A 169 8.48 -3.21 21.16
C ALA A 169 8.92 -4.04 22.37
N LEU A 170 9.18 -5.33 22.18
CA LEU A 170 9.70 -6.24 23.20
C LEU A 170 11.09 -5.78 23.70
N LYS A 171 11.98 -5.38 22.79
CA LYS A 171 13.30 -4.81 23.14
C LYS A 171 13.20 -3.49 23.93
N ARG A 172 12.13 -2.71 23.72
CA ARG A 172 11.85 -1.51 24.53
C ARG A 172 11.30 -1.85 25.91
N LEU A 173 10.41 -2.85 26.01
CA LEU A 173 9.87 -3.34 27.27
C LEU A 173 10.96 -3.93 28.16
N THR A 174 11.84 -4.77 27.62
CA THR A 174 12.99 -5.34 28.36
C THR A 174 13.93 -4.26 28.87
N LYS A 175 14.27 -3.25 28.05
CA LYS A 175 15.10 -2.10 28.49
C LYS A 175 14.44 -1.25 29.58
N ARG A 176 13.10 -1.19 29.63
CA ARG A 176 12.36 -0.49 30.70
C ARG A 176 12.32 -1.32 31.97
N LEU A 177 12.17 -2.64 31.87
CA LEU A 177 12.25 -3.57 32.99
C LEU A 177 13.63 -3.51 33.64
N ASP A 178 14.69 -3.57 32.84
CA ASP A 178 16.09 -3.51 33.30
C ASP A 178 16.35 -2.25 34.15
N LYS A 179 15.91 -1.08 33.67
CA LYS A 179 15.99 0.18 34.44
C LYS A 179 15.18 0.18 35.73
N LYS A 180 14.02 -0.50 35.76
CA LYS A 180 13.22 -0.62 36.99
C LYS A 180 13.90 -1.54 38.00
N VAL A 181 14.51 -2.63 37.53
CA VAL A 181 15.29 -3.55 38.36
C VAL A 181 16.52 -2.84 38.95
N ASP A 182 17.25 -2.07 38.15
CA ASP A 182 18.38 -1.26 38.63
C ASP A 182 17.97 -0.24 39.69
N ARG A 183 16.82 0.41 39.50
CA ARG A 183 16.28 1.37 40.46
C ARG A 183 15.90 0.70 41.79
N LEU A 184 15.18 -0.42 41.74
CA LEU A 184 14.81 -1.19 42.93
C LEU A 184 16.05 -1.70 43.67
N ARG A 185 17.07 -2.13 42.93
CA ARG A 185 18.35 -2.55 43.50
C ARG A 185 19.04 -1.41 44.25
N GLY A 186 19.03 -0.20 43.69
CA GLY A 186 19.58 1.00 44.35
C GLY A 186 18.81 1.38 45.63
N GLU A 187 17.48 1.31 45.60
CA GLU A 187 16.63 1.59 46.76
C GLU A 187 16.81 0.55 47.88
N LEU A 188 16.94 -0.74 47.55
CA LEU A 188 17.25 -1.82 48.51
C LEU A 188 18.63 -1.63 49.18
N GLN A 189 19.64 -1.21 48.44
CA GLN A 189 20.97 -0.93 48.99
C GLN A 189 20.99 0.29 49.92
N ALA A 190 20.11 1.26 49.69
CA ALA A 190 19.97 2.43 50.56
C ALA A 190 19.25 2.11 51.88
N VAL A 191 18.34 1.13 51.88
CA VAL A 191 17.61 0.68 53.09
C VAL A 191 18.46 -0.24 53.97
N GLN A 192 19.48 -0.91 53.41
CA GLN A 192 20.42 -1.77 54.14
C GLN A 192 21.61 -1.02 54.79
N ARG A 193 21.71 0.30 54.60
CA ARG A 193 22.71 1.16 55.26
C ARG A 193 22.07 1.96 56.38
#